data_AF-A0A7J8BD54-F1
#
_entry.id   AF-A0A7J8BD54-F1
#
_cell.length_a   1.000
_cell.length_b   1.000
_cell.length_c   1.000
_cell.angle_alpha   90.00
_cell.angle_beta   90.00
_cell.angle_gamma   90.00
#
_symmetry.space_group_name_H-M   'P 1'
#
loop_
_entity.id
_entity.type
_entity.pdbx_description
1 polymer ?
#
loop_
_entity_poly.entity_id
_entity_poly.type
_entity_poly.pdbx_seq_one_letter_code
_entity_poly.pdbx_strand_id
1 'polypeptide(L)'
;MAEPKRPPPKPCEPLLAVPHTAEDVEVLVHDAAEELWRWKELGHDLHSISIPTKLLGCASKGLDIESTSKRVYKQAVFDLTKEIFEEIFAEDPNLNQPVWMKPCRINSSYFRRVKNPNNLDEIKNFIATEVLKLFSLKKEPNNKTDWQKMMKFGRKKRDRVDHILVQELHEEEAQWVNYDEDELCVKMQLADGIFETLIRDTIDVLNQISEKQGRVLLV
;
A
#
# COMPACT_ATOMS: atom_id res chain seq x y z
N MET A 1 8.73 -40.76 53.14
CA MET A 1 9.55 -40.68 51.91
C MET A 1 8.88 -39.67 51.00
N ALA A 2 9.43 -38.45 50.90
CA ALA A 2 8.92 -37.42 50.00
C ALA A 2 9.56 -37.64 48.62
N GLU A 3 8.74 -37.85 47.59
CA GLU A 3 9.22 -37.89 46.21
C GLU A 3 9.77 -36.52 45.77
N PRO A 4 10.88 -36.47 45.01
CA PRO A 4 11.42 -35.21 44.53
C PRO A 4 10.57 -34.68 43.37
N LYS A 5 10.11 -33.43 43.48
CA LYS A 5 9.40 -32.71 42.42
C LYS A 5 10.27 -32.63 41.16
N ARG A 6 9.76 -33.13 40.03
CA ARG A 6 10.39 -32.98 38.72
C ARG A 6 10.48 -31.48 38.35
N PRO A 7 11.60 -31.02 37.76
CA PRO A 7 11.71 -29.65 37.28
C PRO A 7 10.71 -29.39 36.14
N PRO A 8 10.19 -28.15 36.00
CA PRO A 8 9.26 -27.82 34.93
C PRO A 8 9.92 -28.03 33.56
N PRO A 9 9.16 -28.53 32.55
CA PRO A 9 9.69 -28.68 31.19
C PRO A 9 10.09 -27.31 30.66
N LYS A 10 11.32 -27.20 30.14
CA LYS A 10 11.77 -26.01 29.41
C LYS A 10 10.87 -25.80 28.19
N PRO A 11 10.51 -24.57 27.82
CA PRO A 11 9.78 -24.32 26.58
C PRO A 11 10.60 -24.90 25.42
N CYS A 12 10.02 -25.82 24.64
CA CYS A 12 10.61 -26.20 23.37
C CYS A 12 10.65 -24.95 22.49
N GLU A 13 11.85 -24.49 22.14
CA GLU A 13 11.99 -23.49 21.08
C GLU A 13 11.35 -24.08 19.82
N PRO A 14 10.41 -23.36 19.16
CA PRO A 14 9.81 -23.85 17.95
C PRO A 14 10.92 -24.02 16.91
N LEU A 15 11.00 -25.21 16.30
CA LEU A 15 11.87 -25.45 15.14
C LEU A 15 11.30 -24.66 13.97
N LEU A 16 11.77 -23.42 13.83
CA LEU A 16 11.37 -22.55 12.76
C LEU A 16 12.26 -22.80 11.55
N ALA A 17 11.66 -23.32 10.49
CA ALA A 17 12.33 -23.57 9.21
C ALA A 17 12.77 -22.28 8.49
N VAL A 18 12.28 -21.13 8.93
CA VAL A 18 12.35 -19.85 8.24
C VAL A 18 12.83 -18.78 9.23
N PRO A 19 13.58 -17.75 8.80
CA PRO A 19 13.97 -16.67 9.70
C PRO A 19 12.74 -15.89 10.18
N HIS A 20 12.59 -15.71 11.50
CA HIS A 20 11.50 -14.94 12.10
C HIS A 20 11.98 -13.92 13.14
N THR A 21 13.29 -13.70 13.23
CA THR A 21 13.82 -12.60 14.03
C THR A 21 13.74 -11.30 13.22
N ALA A 22 13.60 -10.17 13.91
CA ALA A 22 13.53 -8.88 13.22
C ALA A 22 14.84 -8.60 12.48
N GLU A 23 15.96 -9.00 13.07
CA GLU A 23 17.31 -8.84 12.54
C GLU A 23 17.50 -9.63 11.24
N ASP A 24 17.06 -10.89 11.20
CA ASP A 24 17.21 -11.72 9.98
C ASP A 24 16.40 -11.16 8.81
N VAL A 25 15.18 -10.68 9.09
CA VAL A 25 14.30 -10.11 8.07
C VAL A 25 14.82 -8.76 7.60
N GLU A 26 15.35 -7.95 8.52
CA GLU A 26 15.96 -6.67 8.19
C GLU A 26 17.13 -6.84 7.21
N VAL A 27 18.01 -7.83 7.41
CA VAL A 27 19.09 -8.14 6.46
C VAL A 27 18.54 -8.50 5.07
N LEU A 28 17.50 -9.35 5.01
CA LEU A 28 16.88 -9.74 3.73
C LEU A 28 16.27 -8.54 3.00
N VAL A 29 15.66 -7.61 3.73
CA VAL A 29 15.06 -6.39 3.18
C VAL A 29 16.14 -5.44 2.67
N HIS A 30 17.22 -5.25 3.43
CA HIS A 30 18.36 -4.41 3.00
C HIS A 30 18.99 -4.95 1.72
N ASP A 31 19.28 -6.25 1.66
CA ASP A 31 19.83 -6.91 0.47
C ASP A 31 18.90 -6.75 -0.74
N ALA A 32 17.58 -6.92 -0.53
CA ALA A 32 16.58 -6.75 -1.58
C ALA A 32 16.49 -5.30 -2.07
N ALA A 33 16.51 -4.32 -1.16
CA ALA A 33 16.47 -2.90 -1.48
C ALA A 33 17.73 -2.44 -2.23
N GLU A 34 18.92 -2.95 -1.90
CA GLU A 34 20.15 -2.69 -2.68
C GLU A 34 20.02 -3.17 -4.11
N GLU A 35 19.51 -4.38 -4.30
CA GLU A 35 19.29 -4.92 -5.62
C GLU A 35 18.31 -4.07 -6.42
N LEU A 36 17.13 -3.78 -5.87
CA LEU A 36 16.14 -2.94 -6.53
C LEU A 36 16.69 -1.55 -6.89
N TRP A 37 17.49 -0.96 -5.99
CA TRP A 37 18.16 0.31 -6.24
C TRP A 37 19.12 0.25 -7.43
N ARG A 38 19.96 -0.79 -7.51
CA ARG A 38 20.88 -0.96 -8.65
C ARG A 38 20.13 -1.12 -9.97
N TRP A 39 19.00 -1.82 -9.97
CA TRP A 39 18.20 -2.00 -11.19
C TRP A 39 17.53 -0.70 -11.62
N LYS A 40 17.05 0.10 -10.65
CA LYS A 40 16.54 1.45 -10.89
C LYS A 40 17.62 2.36 -11.50
N GLU A 41 18.84 2.35 -10.96
CA GLU A 41 19.97 3.15 -11.50
C GLU A 41 20.30 2.78 -12.96
N LEU A 42 20.10 1.52 -13.33
CA LEU A 42 20.28 1.03 -14.71
C LEU A 42 19.09 1.34 -15.63
N GLY A 43 18.01 1.92 -15.12
CA GLY A 43 16.81 2.25 -15.88
C GLY A 43 15.98 1.04 -16.32
N HIS A 44 16.10 -0.09 -15.61
CA HIS A 44 15.30 -1.28 -15.90
C HIS A 44 13.87 -1.15 -15.36
N ASP A 45 12.93 -1.80 -16.05
CA ASP A 45 11.56 -1.94 -15.56
C ASP A 45 11.53 -2.83 -14.31
N LEU A 46 11.10 -2.25 -13.20
CA LEU A 46 11.04 -2.93 -11.90
C LEU A 46 9.95 -4.01 -11.90
N HIS A 47 8.87 -3.84 -12.66
CA HIS A 47 7.71 -4.74 -12.61
C HIS A 47 8.06 -6.17 -13.06
N SER A 48 8.95 -6.33 -14.04
CA SER A 48 9.38 -7.64 -14.55
C SER A 48 10.38 -8.40 -13.67
N ILE A 49 10.93 -7.76 -12.62
CA ILE A 49 12.00 -8.34 -11.80
C ILE A 49 11.44 -9.43 -10.89
N SER A 50 12.02 -10.62 -10.99
CA SER A 50 11.87 -11.72 -10.03
C SER A 50 13.08 -11.79 -9.10
N ILE A 51 12.97 -12.54 -8.00
CA ILE A 51 14.01 -12.58 -6.98
C ILE A 51 15.36 -13.01 -7.58
N PRO A 52 16.44 -12.24 -7.39
CA PRO A 52 17.74 -12.65 -7.86
C PRO A 52 18.18 -13.95 -7.20
N THR A 53 18.70 -14.91 -7.98
CA THR A 53 19.15 -16.22 -7.46
C THR A 53 20.20 -16.09 -6.34
N LYS A 54 20.98 -15.00 -6.36
CA LYS A 54 21.93 -14.62 -5.30
C LYS A 54 21.26 -14.41 -3.93
N LEU A 55 20.07 -13.81 -3.91
CA LEU A 55 19.30 -13.55 -2.68
C LEU A 55 18.67 -14.84 -2.13
N LEU A 56 18.37 -15.78 -3.04
CA LEU A 56 17.86 -17.10 -2.71
C LEU A 56 18.92 -17.99 -2.01
N GLY A 57 20.20 -17.83 -2.38
CA GLY A 57 21.33 -18.53 -1.75
C GLY A 57 21.20 -20.05 -1.84
N CYS A 58 21.51 -20.77 -0.75
CA CYS A 58 21.44 -22.24 -0.70
C CYS A 58 20.02 -22.82 -0.83
N ALA A 59 18.96 -22.03 -0.60
CA ALA A 59 17.57 -22.46 -0.78
C ALA A 59 17.19 -22.67 -2.26
N SER A 60 18.05 -22.26 -3.21
CA SER A 60 17.86 -22.48 -4.64
C SER A 60 18.03 -23.94 -5.08
N LYS A 61 18.78 -24.75 -4.32
CA LYS A 61 19.20 -26.10 -4.74
C LYS A 61 18.48 -27.24 -4.02
N GLY A 62 17.88 -26.97 -2.86
CA GLY A 62 17.14 -27.98 -2.10
C GLY A 62 15.77 -28.26 -2.71
N LEU A 63 15.39 -29.54 -2.72
CA LEU A 63 14.05 -30.04 -3.10
C LEU A 63 13.23 -30.49 -1.89
N ASP A 64 13.81 -30.40 -0.69
CA ASP A 64 13.16 -30.70 0.58
C ASP A 64 12.13 -29.62 0.96
N ILE A 65 11.25 -29.96 1.91
CA ILE A 65 10.18 -29.06 2.32
C ILE A 65 10.73 -27.80 3.00
N GLU A 66 11.85 -27.92 3.72
CA GLU A 66 12.48 -26.81 4.43
C GLU A 66 13.12 -25.81 3.45
N SER A 67 13.85 -26.28 2.44
CA SER A 67 14.36 -25.40 1.37
C SER A 67 13.24 -24.73 0.57
N THR A 68 12.14 -25.43 0.32
CA THR A 68 10.95 -24.86 -0.32
C THR A 68 10.33 -23.76 0.54
N SER A 69 10.13 -23.99 1.83
CA SER A 69 9.63 -22.98 2.77
C SER A 69 10.55 -21.75 2.84
N LYS A 70 11.87 -21.95 2.91
CA LYS A 70 12.86 -20.85 2.88
C LYS A 70 12.79 -20.06 1.58
N ARG A 71 12.62 -20.72 0.43
CA ARG A 71 12.49 -20.07 -0.87
C ARG A 71 11.24 -19.21 -0.95
N VAL A 72 10.08 -19.76 -0.59
CA VAL A 72 8.80 -19.02 -0.61
C VAL A 72 8.83 -17.85 0.36
N TYR A 73 9.44 -18.01 1.52
CA TYR A 73 9.56 -16.91 2.48
C TYR A 73 10.43 -15.76 1.94
N LYS A 74 11.62 -16.08 1.44
CA LYS A 74 12.50 -15.07 0.82
C LYS A 74 11.80 -14.37 -0.34
N GLN A 75 11.04 -15.11 -1.14
CA GLN A 75 10.19 -14.59 -2.20
C GLN A 75 9.20 -13.55 -1.65
N ALA A 76 8.45 -13.90 -0.62
CA ALA A 76 7.49 -12.99 -0.01
C ALA A 76 8.14 -11.71 0.57
N VAL A 77 9.30 -11.82 1.22
CA VAL A 77 10.03 -10.66 1.75
C VAL A 77 10.49 -9.73 0.62
N PHE A 78 11.01 -10.29 -0.47
CA PHE A 78 11.43 -9.50 -1.63
C PHE A 78 10.26 -8.87 -2.36
N ASP A 79 9.17 -9.61 -2.60
CA ASP A 79 7.98 -9.09 -3.29
C ASP A 79 7.38 -7.92 -2.51
N LEU A 80 7.29 -8.05 -1.18
CA LEU A 80 6.82 -6.95 -0.34
C LEU A 80 7.79 -5.76 -0.33
N THR A 81 9.11 -6.02 -0.27
CA THR A 81 10.13 -4.97 -0.37
C THR A 81 10.01 -4.24 -1.71
N LYS A 82 9.77 -4.97 -2.80
CA LYS A 82 9.60 -4.45 -4.15
C LYS A 82 8.35 -3.59 -4.26
N GLU A 83 7.20 -4.04 -3.74
CA GLU A 83 5.95 -3.28 -3.75
C GLU A 83 6.11 -1.94 -3.04
N ILE A 84 6.69 -1.94 -1.83
CA ILE A 84 6.95 -0.70 -1.08
C ILE A 84 7.96 0.18 -1.82
N PHE A 85 9.01 -0.41 -2.41
CA PHE A 85 10.02 0.32 -3.17
C PHE A 85 9.41 1.01 -4.41
N GLU A 86 8.60 0.29 -5.19
CA GLU A 86 7.89 0.84 -6.35
C GLU A 86 6.97 1.98 -5.94
N GLU A 87 6.24 1.85 -4.82
CA GLU A 87 5.37 2.91 -4.32
C GLU A 87 6.14 4.17 -3.87
N ILE A 88 7.34 4.03 -3.31
CA ILE A 88 8.18 5.18 -2.94
C ILE A 88 8.56 6.04 -4.16
N PHE A 89 8.75 5.41 -5.32
CA PHE A 89 9.11 6.09 -6.57
C PHE A 89 7.94 6.34 -7.52
N ALA A 90 6.74 5.87 -7.18
CA ALA A 90 5.54 6.17 -7.94
C ALA A 90 5.24 7.68 -7.88
N GLU A 91 4.74 8.23 -9.00
CA GLU A 91 4.26 9.61 -9.01
C GLU A 91 3.06 9.77 -8.07
N ASP A 92 2.99 10.91 -7.36
CA ASP A 92 1.81 11.22 -6.55
C ASP A 92 0.60 11.31 -7.49
N PRO A 93 -0.41 10.43 -7.36
CA PRO A 93 -1.58 10.45 -8.23
C PRO A 93 -2.42 11.72 -8.04
N ASN A 94 -2.15 12.52 -7.01
CA ASN A 94 -2.75 13.84 -6.82
C ASN A 94 -1.98 14.98 -7.49
N LEU A 95 -0.75 14.76 -7.97
CA LEU A 95 0.07 15.82 -8.58
C LEU A 95 -0.57 16.36 -9.86
N ASN A 96 -1.19 15.48 -10.64
CA ASN A 96 -1.81 15.80 -11.93
C ASN A 96 -3.33 15.99 -11.83
N GLN A 97 -3.90 16.00 -10.61
CA GLN A 97 -5.34 16.18 -10.45
C GLN A 97 -5.76 17.64 -10.69
N PRO A 98 -6.87 17.87 -11.39
CA PRO A 98 -7.45 19.20 -11.52
C PRO A 98 -7.81 19.80 -10.16
N VAL A 99 -7.67 21.12 -9.99
CA VAL A 99 -7.90 21.83 -8.72
C VAL A 99 -9.32 21.66 -8.16
N TRP A 100 -10.29 21.38 -9.01
CA TRP A 100 -11.69 21.15 -8.63
C TRP A 100 -11.96 19.72 -8.14
N MET A 101 -11.00 18.80 -8.31
CA MET A 101 -11.10 17.40 -7.87
C MET A 101 -10.57 17.29 -6.44
N LYS A 102 -11.25 16.52 -5.60
CA LYS A 102 -10.78 16.24 -4.24
C LYS A 102 -9.60 15.27 -4.33
N PRO A 103 -8.50 15.50 -3.55
CA PRO A 103 -7.39 14.57 -3.52
C PRO A 103 -7.84 13.15 -3.14
N CYS A 104 -7.36 12.17 -3.90
CA CYS A 104 -7.59 10.76 -3.63
C CYS A 104 -6.99 10.37 -2.27
N ARG A 105 -7.81 9.76 -1.42
CA ARG A 105 -7.40 9.23 -0.12
C ARG A 105 -6.80 7.84 -0.33
N ILE A 106 -5.49 7.79 -0.51
CA ILE A 106 -4.77 6.53 -0.68
C ILE A 106 -4.32 6.04 0.69
N ASN A 107 -4.62 4.79 1.00
CA ASN A 107 -4.28 4.17 2.28
C ASN A 107 -2.76 4.02 2.47
N SER A 108 -2.03 3.90 1.36
CA SER A 108 -0.57 3.88 1.33
C SER A 108 -0.03 5.21 0.78
N SER A 109 0.92 5.79 1.50
CA SER A 109 1.49 7.11 1.20
C SER A 109 3.00 7.10 1.38
N TYR A 110 3.66 6.00 1.01
CA TYR A 110 5.09 5.81 1.26
C TYR A 110 5.94 6.88 0.58
N PHE A 111 5.55 7.32 -0.63
CA PHE A 111 6.16 8.44 -1.35
C PHE A 111 6.18 9.78 -0.58
N ARG A 112 5.23 10.02 0.35
CA ARG A 112 5.23 11.23 1.21
C ARG A 112 6.04 11.06 2.49
N ARG A 113 6.27 9.83 2.93
CA ARG A 113 6.87 9.52 4.24
C ARG A 113 8.39 9.44 4.18
N VAL A 114 8.96 9.11 3.03
CA VAL A 114 10.40 9.16 2.77
C VAL A 114 10.80 10.63 2.57
N LYS A 115 11.75 11.15 3.36
CA LYS A 115 12.14 12.57 3.29
C LYS A 115 13.11 12.82 2.14
N ASN A 116 14.06 11.91 1.93
CA ASN A 116 15.03 11.99 0.86
C ASN A 116 15.01 10.71 -0.02
N PRO A 117 14.33 10.74 -1.18
CA PRO A 117 14.24 9.59 -2.10
C PRO A 117 15.56 9.30 -2.84
N ASN A 118 16.60 10.12 -2.64
CA ASN A 118 17.92 9.89 -3.21
C ASN A 118 18.91 9.26 -2.21
N ASN A 119 18.49 9.05 -0.96
CA ASN A 119 19.32 8.43 0.07
C ASN A 119 18.97 6.94 0.23
N LEU A 120 19.83 6.07 -0.30
CA LEU A 120 19.63 4.62 -0.24
C LEU A 120 19.50 4.11 1.20
N ASP A 121 20.28 4.62 2.14
CA ASP A 121 20.24 4.16 3.53
C ASP A 121 18.94 4.58 4.23
N GLU A 122 18.38 5.73 3.87
CA GLU A 122 17.07 6.16 4.39
C GLU A 122 15.95 5.27 3.85
N ILE A 123 15.98 4.97 2.55
CA ILE A 123 14.99 4.10 1.89
C ILE A 123 15.04 2.69 2.48
N LYS A 124 16.24 2.12 2.60
CA LYS A 124 16.50 0.84 3.25
C LYS A 124 15.88 0.73 4.63
N ASN A 125 16.21 1.69 5.50
CA ASN A 125 15.69 1.73 6.85
C ASN A 125 14.16 1.87 6.86
N PHE A 126 13.62 2.73 6.00
CA PHE A 126 12.18 2.92 5.87
C PHE A 126 11.48 1.62 5.45
N ILE A 127 11.92 0.98 4.38
CA ILE A 127 11.33 -0.26 3.89
C ILE A 127 11.46 -1.37 4.94
N ALA A 128 12.62 -1.49 5.60
CA ALA A 128 12.81 -2.44 6.70
C ALA A 128 11.79 -2.21 7.83
N THR A 129 11.53 -0.95 8.21
CA THR A 129 10.51 -0.68 9.24
C THR A 129 9.10 -1.06 8.82
N GLU A 130 8.71 -0.81 7.56
CA GLU A 130 7.38 -1.13 7.05
C GLU A 130 7.19 -2.63 6.83
N VAL A 131 8.18 -3.34 6.26
CA VAL A 131 8.17 -4.80 6.12
C VAL A 131 8.08 -5.46 7.49
N LEU A 132 8.91 -5.07 8.47
CA LEU A 132 8.85 -5.63 9.82
C LEU A 132 7.51 -5.37 10.52
N LYS A 133 6.86 -4.25 10.22
CA LYS A 133 5.53 -3.92 10.72
C LYS A 133 4.47 -4.85 10.12
N LEU A 134 4.50 -5.07 8.80
CA LEU A 134 3.57 -5.98 8.11
C LEU A 134 3.75 -7.44 8.55
N PHE A 135 4.99 -7.88 8.78
CA PHE A 135 5.28 -9.19 9.36
C PHE A 135 4.98 -9.28 10.87
N SER A 136 4.50 -8.21 11.51
CA SER A 136 4.22 -8.14 12.95
C SER A 136 5.43 -8.43 13.84
N LEU A 137 6.65 -8.26 13.32
CA LEU A 137 7.91 -8.49 14.03
C LEU A 137 8.33 -7.26 14.83
N LYS A 138 7.96 -6.06 14.37
CA LYS A 138 8.17 -4.81 15.11
C LYS A 138 6.86 -4.34 15.74
N LYS A 139 6.87 -4.17 17.06
CA LYS A 139 5.72 -3.60 17.78
C LYS A 139 5.71 -2.08 17.59
N GLU A 140 4.71 -1.59 16.86
CA GLU A 140 4.40 -0.17 16.80
C GLU A 140 4.10 0.38 18.20
N PRO A 141 4.81 1.42 18.68
CA PRO A 141 4.45 2.07 19.95
C PRO A 141 3.06 2.71 19.89
N ASN A 142 2.63 3.19 18.71
CA ASN A 142 1.38 3.94 18.54
C ASN A 142 0.12 3.06 18.43
N ASN A 143 0.25 1.76 18.19
CA ASN A 143 -0.90 0.85 18.20
C ASN A 143 -1.54 0.72 19.59
N LYS A 144 -0.82 1.02 20.68
CA LYS A 144 -1.42 0.94 22.01
C LYS A 144 -2.29 2.15 22.33
N THR A 145 -2.05 3.32 21.74
CA THR A 145 -2.63 4.59 22.19
C THR A 145 -4.00 4.89 21.63
N ASP A 146 -4.33 4.45 20.41
CA ASP A 146 -5.67 4.64 19.84
C ASP A 146 -6.61 3.48 20.18
N TRP A 147 -6.17 2.22 20.05
CA TRP A 147 -7.01 1.08 20.44
C TRP A 147 -7.38 1.09 21.93
N GLN A 148 -6.51 1.51 22.85
CA GLN A 148 -6.88 1.64 24.28
C GLN A 148 -7.95 2.73 24.53
N LYS A 149 -7.99 3.79 23.72
CA LYS A 149 -9.04 4.81 23.79
C LYS A 149 -10.34 4.30 23.17
N MET A 150 -10.24 3.46 22.13
CA MET A 150 -11.36 2.82 21.42
C MET A 150 -11.96 1.64 22.21
N MET A 151 -11.16 1.01 23.08
CA MET A 151 -11.53 -0.09 24.00
C MET A 151 -12.43 0.33 25.17
N LYS A 152 -12.91 1.58 25.21
CA LYS A 152 -13.77 2.09 26.30
C LYS A 152 -15.21 1.56 26.25
N PHE A 153 -15.58 0.82 25.21
CA PHE A 153 -16.88 0.14 25.12
C PHE A 153 -16.84 -1.23 25.83
N GLY A 154 -17.30 -1.24 27.08
CA GLY A 154 -17.66 -2.46 27.82
C GLY A 154 -16.60 -2.95 28.81
N ARG A 155 -17.04 -3.29 30.04
CA ARG A 155 -16.20 -3.86 31.12
C ARG A 155 -15.85 -5.34 30.91
N LYS A 156 -16.09 -5.91 29.72
CA LYS A 156 -15.90 -7.33 29.43
C LYS A 156 -14.57 -7.56 28.75
N LYS A 157 -13.81 -8.55 29.23
CA LYS A 157 -12.57 -8.99 28.59
C LYS A 157 -12.90 -9.49 27.19
N ARG A 158 -12.44 -8.76 26.19
CA ARG A 158 -12.60 -9.12 24.78
C ARG A 158 -11.53 -10.12 24.37
N ASP A 159 -11.89 -11.00 23.46
CA ASP A 159 -10.97 -12.01 22.93
C ASP A 159 -10.18 -11.48 21.72
N ARG A 160 -9.35 -12.34 21.13
CA ARG A 160 -8.54 -11.96 19.96
C ARG A 160 -9.42 -11.69 18.74
N VAL A 161 -10.57 -12.34 18.60
CA VAL A 161 -11.48 -12.16 17.48
C VAL A 161 -12.16 -10.80 17.57
N ASP A 162 -12.63 -10.44 18.76
CA ASP A 162 -13.16 -9.10 19.03
C ASP A 162 -12.15 -7.99 18.68
N HIS A 163 -10.86 -8.23 18.91
CA HIS A 163 -9.81 -7.27 18.55
C HIS A 163 -9.62 -7.14 17.04
N ILE A 164 -9.66 -8.25 16.32
CA ILE A 164 -9.58 -8.27 14.86
C ILE A 164 -10.79 -7.55 14.27
N LEU A 165 -12.00 -7.85 14.76
CA LEU A 165 -13.23 -7.22 14.29
C LEU A 165 -13.25 -5.70 14.51
N VAL A 166 -12.77 -5.22 15.66
CA VAL A 166 -12.68 -3.78 15.93
C VAL A 166 -11.68 -3.10 15.00
N GLN A 167 -10.59 -3.79 14.67
CA GLN A 167 -9.60 -3.29 13.73
C GLN A 167 -10.17 -3.20 12.32
N GLU A 168 -10.74 -4.30 11.82
CA GLU A 168 -11.36 -4.38 10.49
C GLU A 168 -12.45 -3.32 10.31
N LEU A 169 -13.38 -3.20 11.27
CA LEU A 169 -14.46 -2.21 11.19
C LEU A 169 -13.96 -0.78 11.04
N HIS A 170 -12.86 -0.42 11.70
CA HIS A 170 -12.33 0.93 11.63
C HIS A 170 -11.53 1.19 10.35
N GLU A 171 -10.76 0.19 9.88
CA GLU A 171 -10.09 0.24 8.59
C GLU A 171 -11.10 0.45 7.45
N GLU A 172 -12.30 -0.11 7.57
CA GLU A 172 -13.39 0.01 6.60
C GLU A 172 -14.25 1.27 6.75
N GLU A 173 -14.45 1.81 7.97
CA GLU A 173 -15.41 2.90 8.26
C GLU A 173 -15.21 4.15 7.39
N ALA A 174 -13.96 4.57 7.18
CA ALA A 174 -13.65 5.76 6.37
C ALA A 174 -14.01 5.58 4.89
N GLN A 175 -14.05 4.35 4.39
CA GLN A 175 -14.42 4.04 3.01
C GLN A 175 -15.93 4.05 2.80
N TRP A 176 -16.72 3.71 3.83
CA TRP A 176 -18.19 3.56 3.72
C TRP A 176 -18.93 4.90 3.68
N VAL A 177 -18.27 5.98 4.11
CA VAL A 177 -18.81 7.35 4.06
C VAL A 177 -18.17 8.20 2.97
N ASN A 178 -17.27 7.63 2.16
CA ASN A 178 -16.59 8.35 1.10
C ASN A 178 -17.38 8.30 -0.21
N TYR A 179 -18.00 9.44 -0.56
CA TYR A 179 -18.74 9.63 -1.81
C TYR A 179 -18.00 10.55 -2.79
N ASP A 180 -16.70 10.78 -2.61
CA ASP A 180 -15.97 11.77 -3.42
C ASP A 180 -16.02 11.43 -4.92
N GLU A 181 -15.93 10.15 -5.28
CA GLU A 181 -16.03 9.68 -6.67
C GLU A 181 -17.45 9.79 -7.23
N ASP A 182 -18.46 9.38 -6.46
CA ASP A 182 -19.87 9.49 -6.87
C ASP A 182 -20.30 10.94 -7.05
N GLU A 183 -19.90 11.82 -6.13
CA GLU A 183 -20.14 13.26 -6.19
C GLU A 183 -19.49 13.85 -7.44
N LEU A 184 -18.26 13.45 -7.74
CA LEU A 184 -17.56 13.88 -8.94
C LEU A 184 -18.27 13.40 -10.21
N CYS A 185 -18.69 12.14 -10.26
CA CYS A 185 -19.40 11.57 -11.38
C CYS A 185 -20.68 12.36 -11.68
N VAL A 186 -21.49 12.64 -10.65
CA VAL A 186 -22.71 13.44 -10.79
C VAL A 186 -22.40 14.87 -11.25
N LYS A 187 -21.35 15.50 -10.70
CA LYS A 187 -20.91 16.83 -11.11
C LYS A 187 -20.48 16.88 -12.57
N MET A 188 -19.74 15.87 -13.03
CA MET A 188 -19.30 15.78 -14.42
C MET A 188 -20.49 15.60 -15.37
N GLN A 189 -21.41 14.69 -15.05
CA GLN A 189 -22.62 14.48 -15.85
C GLN A 189 -23.47 15.75 -15.97
N LEU A 190 -23.59 16.51 -14.87
CA LEU A 190 -24.30 17.79 -14.89
C LEU A 190 -23.56 18.83 -15.75
N ALA A 191 -22.24 18.92 -15.62
CA ALA A 191 -21.43 19.82 -16.43
C ALA A 191 -21.54 19.50 -17.92
N ASP A 192 -21.43 18.24 -18.30
CA ASP A 192 -21.59 17.77 -19.68
C ASP A 192 -22.98 18.12 -20.22
N GLY A 193 -24.03 17.91 -19.43
CA GLY A 193 -25.38 18.31 -19.80
C GLY A 193 -25.52 19.81 -20.06
N ILE A 194 -24.93 20.65 -19.21
CA ILE A 194 -24.91 22.11 -19.39
C ILE A 194 -24.12 22.49 -20.65
N PHE A 195 -22.94 21.90 -20.85
CA PHE A 195 -22.12 22.18 -22.03
C PHE A 195 -22.84 21.80 -23.33
N GLU A 196 -23.49 20.64 -23.38
CA GLU A 196 -24.29 20.21 -24.53
C GLU A 196 -25.44 21.16 -24.84
N THR A 197 -26.15 21.67 -23.81
CA THR A 197 -27.20 22.68 -24.01
C THR A 197 -26.61 23.98 -24.54
N LEU A 198 -25.53 24.50 -23.95
CA LEU A 198 -24.91 25.74 -24.40
C LEU A 198 -24.36 25.66 -25.83
N ILE A 199 -23.76 24.53 -26.20
CA ILE A 199 -23.26 24.28 -27.56
C ILE A 199 -24.43 24.28 -28.55
N ARG A 200 -25.53 23.59 -28.21
CA ARG A 200 -26.73 23.54 -29.05
C ARG A 200 -27.37 24.91 -29.24
N ASP A 201 -27.58 25.65 -28.16
CA ASP A 201 -28.13 27.01 -28.22
C ASP A 201 -27.25 27.93 -29.09
N THR A 202 -25.92 27.79 -28.98
CA THR A 202 -24.97 28.55 -29.81
C THR A 202 -25.09 28.18 -31.29
N ILE A 203 -25.19 26.88 -31.62
CA ILE A 203 -25.40 26.39 -32.98
C ILE A 203 -26.71 26.95 -33.54
N ASP A 204 -27.79 26.91 -32.77
CA ASP A 204 -29.10 27.39 -33.19
C ASP A 204 -29.09 28.90 -33.46
N VAL A 205 -28.43 29.69 -32.61
CA VAL A 205 -28.26 31.13 -32.82
C VAL A 205 -27.44 31.42 -34.08
N LEU A 206 -26.34 30.70 -34.30
CA LEU A 206 -25.52 30.85 -35.50
C LEU A 206 -26.29 30.50 -36.78
N ASN A 207 -27.07 29.42 -36.75
CA ASN A 207 -27.94 29.04 -37.87
C ASN A 207 -28.96 30.12 -38.17
N GLN A 208 -29.62 30.70 -37.15
CA GLN A 208 -30.57 31.79 -37.33
C GLN A 208 -29.92 33.05 -37.94
N ILE A 209 -28.68 33.38 -37.53
CA ILE A 209 -27.93 34.50 -38.11
C ILE A 209 -27.62 34.22 -39.59
N SER A 210 -27.13 33.02 -39.91
CA SER A 210 -26.83 32.59 -41.28
C SER A 210 -28.06 32.65 -42.18
N GLU A 211 -29.20 32.14 -41.73
CA GLU A 211 -30.46 32.21 -42.47
C GLU A 211 -30.90 33.65 -42.74
N LYS A 212 -30.79 34.53 -41.74
CA LYS A 212 -31.11 35.96 -41.91
C LYS A 212 -30.19 36.63 -42.94
N GLN A 213 -28.89 36.34 -42.90
CA GLN A 213 -27.94 36.87 -43.88
C GLN A 213 -28.21 36.36 -45.29
N GLY A 214 -28.52 35.07 -45.45
CA GLY A 214 -28.90 34.48 -46.74
C GLY A 214 -30.14 35.13 -47.35
N ARG A 215 -31.14 35.46 -46.52
CA ARG A 215 -32.35 36.18 -46.98
C ARG A 215 -32.06 37.62 -47.39
N VAL A 216 -31.14 38.31 -46.70
CA VAL A 216 -30.74 39.68 -47.05
C VAL A 216 -29.95 39.73 -48.36
N LEU A 217 -29.16 38.69 -48.68
CA LEU A 217 -28.43 38.60 -49.95
C LEU A 217 -29.32 38.23 -51.16
N LEU A 218 -30.54 37.76 -50.92
CA LEU A 218 -31.52 37.37 -51.93
C LEU A 218 -32.55 38.48 -52.28
N VAL A 219 -32.43 39.65 -51.63
CA VAL A 219 -33.22 40.87 -51.89
C VAL A 219 -32.32 41.92 -52.51
#